data_AF-A0A4Q2Y4T4-F1
#
_entry.id   AF-A0A4Q2Y4T4-F1
#
_cell.length_a   1.000
_cell.length_b   1.000
_cell.length_c   1.000
_cell.angle_alpha   90.00
_cell.angle_beta   90.00
_cell.angle_gamma   90.00
#
_symmetry.space_group_name_H-M   'P 1'
#
loop_
_entity.id
_entity.type
_entity.pdbx_description
1 polymer ?
#
loop_
_entity_poly.entity_id
_entity_poly.type
_entity_poly.pdbx_seq_one_letter_code
_entity_poly.pdbx_strand_id
1 'polypeptide(L)'
;MNPLLRLAVLLTGTCLPAVSATDDHIWIFTGLPGDEEHHKDFEKTLGSLKSALTERLGVSGEKCTIYYGPKSAGYAGETTRENVLAALKEIAAMTRSSPDTAHWIIFIGHAHGIRGGAQLNLPGPDVSSFDLSTALGECAPEAPLNLLFTHTASAPFLRPLAAPGRVIITATAPGGMENETEFPAALADTLNDRAADANK
;
A
#
# COMPACT_ATOMS: atom_id res chain seq x y z
N MET A 1 -1.91 -27.47 -10.81
CA MET A 1 -1.27 -27.17 -12.12
C MET A 1 0.02 -26.42 -11.82
N ASN A 2 1.17 -26.91 -12.30
CA ASN A 2 2.52 -26.56 -11.83
C ASN A 2 2.83 -25.05 -12.04
N PRO A 3 3.37 -24.30 -11.06
CA PRO A 3 3.66 -22.87 -11.18
C PRO A 3 4.68 -22.52 -12.28
N LEU A 4 5.45 -23.52 -12.74
CA LEU A 4 6.42 -23.38 -13.83
C LEU A 4 5.80 -23.32 -15.23
N LEU A 5 4.51 -23.64 -15.39
CA LEU A 5 3.85 -23.58 -16.71
C LEU A 5 3.32 -22.17 -17.08
N ARG A 6 3.43 -21.19 -16.19
CA ARG A 6 3.03 -19.79 -16.46
C ARG A 6 4.12 -18.92 -17.09
N LEU A 7 5.34 -19.44 -17.26
CA LEU A 7 6.46 -18.69 -17.86
C LEU A 7 6.66 -18.97 -19.37
N ALA A 8 5.83 -19.82 -19.99
CA ALA A 8 5.99 -20.23 -21.40
C ALA A 8 4.79 -19.88 -22.31
N VAL A 9 3.95 -18.92 -21.92
CA VAL A 9 2.87 -18.40 -22.78
C VAL A 9 3.05 -16.90 -22.94
N LEU A 10 4.09 -16.51 -23.68
CA LEU A 10 4.28 -15.13 -24.16
C LEU A 10 4.64 -15.10 -25.66
N LEU A 11 4.12 -16.06 -26.44
CA LEU A 11 4.29 -16.13 -27.91
C LEU A 11 3.00 -16.51 -28.66
N THR A 12 1.88 -16.69 -27.97
CA THR A 12 0.56 -16.82 -28.58
C THR A 12 -0.32 -15.77 -27.94
N GLY A 13 -0.71 -14.76 -28.72
CA GLY A 13 -1.46 -13.59 -28.27
C GLY A 13 -2.84 -13.92 -27.72
N THR A 14 -2.89 -14.49 -26.52
CA THR A 14 -4.05 -14.45 -25.64
C THR A 14 -3.96 -13.15 -24.87
N CYS A 15 -4.89 -12.24 -25.17
CA CYS A 15 -5.20 -11.12 -24.29
C CYS A 15 -5.39 -11.69 -22.89
N LEU A 16 -4.47 -11.42 -21.96
CA LEU A 16 -4.85 -11.45 -20.56
C LEU A 16 -6.04 -10.48 -20.45
N PRO A 17 -7.12 -10.83 -19.75
CA PRO A 17 -8.06 -9.80 -19.37
C PRO A 17 -7.24 -8.70 -18.69
N ALA A 18 -7.31 -7.48 -19.21
CA ALA A 18 -6.86 -6.33 -18.45
C ALA A 18 -7.62 -6.44 -17.13
N VAL A 19 -6.92 -6.80 -16.05
CA VAL A 19 -7.50 -6.73 -14.71
C VAL A 19 -7.81 -5.26 -14.55
N SER A 20 -9.09 -4.94 -14.65
CA SER A 20 -9.56 -3.57 -14.56
C SER A 20 -9.39 -3.17 -13.10
N ALA A 21 -8.54 -2.18 -12.83
CA ALA A 21 -8.35 -1.61 -11.49
C ALA A 21 -9.68 -1.12 -10.87
N THR A 22 -10.75 -1.00 -11.65
CA THR A 22 -12.11 -0.71 -11.19
C THR A 22 -12.62 -1.68 -10.14
N ASP A 23 -12.12 -2.93 -10.13
CA ASP A 23 -12.52 -3.92 -9.15
C ASP A 23 -11.65 -4.02 -7.90
N ASP A 24 -10.45 -3.44 -7.95
CA ASP A 24 -9.47 -3.50 -6.87
C ASP A 24 -9.91 -2.70 -5.64
N HIS A 25 -9.50 -3.17 -4.47
CA HIS A 25 -9.68 -2.44 -3.23
C HIS A 25 -8.36 -1.81 -2.80
N ILE A 26 -8.42 -0.56 -2.36
CA ILE A 26 -7.25 0.25 -2.02
C ILE A 26 -7.42 0.85 -0.63
N TRP A 27 -6.39 0.68 0.19
CA TRP A 27 -6.25 1.32 1.48
C TRP A 27 -5.02 2.22 1.48
N ILE A 28 -5.19 3.46 1.92
CA ILE A 28 -4.08 4.39 2.14
C ILE A 28 -4.05 4.75 3.63
N PHE A 29 -2.94 4.44 4.28
CA PHE A 29 -2.68 4.81 5.67
C PHE A 29 -1.64 5.91 5.69
N THR A 30 -2.04 7.12 6.09
CA THR A 30 -1.12 8.26 6.23
C THR A 30 -0.80 8.47 7.71
N GLY A 31 0.46 8.29 8.11
CA GLY A 31 0.94 8.41 9.49
C GLY A 31 1.04 9.85 9.99
N LEU A 32 1.77 10.08 11.09
CA LEU A 32 1.99 11.43 11.61
C LEU A 32 2.94 12.23 10.70
N PRO A 33 2.61 13.49 10.35
CA PRO A 33 3.49 14.34 9.54
C PRO A 33 4.71 14.88 10.32
N GLY A 34 4.58 15.08 11.63
CA GLY A 34 5.66 15.60 12.50
C GLY A 34 5.67 17.13 12.60
N ASP A 35 5.55 17.85 11.49
CA ASP A 35 5.43 19.31 11.45
C ASP A 35 4.43 19.80 10.39
N GLU A 36 4.26 21.12 10.30
CA GLU A 36 3.30 21.78 9.42
C GLU A 36 3.70 21.73 7.93
N GLU A 37 4.99 21.63 7.61
CA GLU A 37 5.46 21.52 6.22
C GLU A 37 5.13 20.14 5.67
N HIS A 38 5.50 19.08 6.40
CA HIS A 38 5.15 17.71 6.06
C HIS A 38 3.64 17.49 6.05
N HIS A 39 2.89 18.18 6.93
CA HIS A 39 1.42 18.13 6.92
C HIS A 39 0.86 18.54 5.55
N LYS A 40 1.32 19.67 5.01
CA LYS A 40 0.90 20.18 3.70
C LYS A 40 1.33 19.26 2.56
N ASP A 41 2.53 18.72 2.63
CA ASP A 41 3.04 17.80 1.61
C ASP A 41 2.26 16.47 1.60
N PHE A 42 1.90 15.96 2.78
CA PHE A 42 1.05 14.78 2.90
C PHE A 42 -0.35 15.04 2.37
N GLU A 43 -0.98 16.17 2.70
CA GLU A 43 -2.30 16.53 2.18
C GLU A 43 -2.29 16.68 0.65
N LYS A 44 -1.27 17.36 0.11
CA LYS A 44 -1.09 17.51 -1.34
C LYS A 44 -0.90 16.16 -2.02
N THR A 45 -0.01 15.33 -1.51
CA THR A 45 0.30 14.01 -2.08
C THR A 45 -0.91 13.09 -2.00
N LEU A 46 -1.60 13.06 -0.87
CA LEU A 46 -2.81 12.25 -0.67
C LEU A 46 -3.95 12.69 -1.58
N GLY A 47 -4.16 14.00 -1.75
CA GLY A 47 -5.14 14.54 -2.69
C GLY A 47 -4.83 14.16 -4.14
N SER A 48 -3.56 14.28 -4.55
CA SER A 48 -3.10 13.90 -5.89
C SER A 48 -3.27 12.39 -6.14
N LEU A 49 -2.91 11.56 -5.17
CA LEU A 49 -3.06 10.10 -5.25
C LEU A 49 -4.54 9.69 -5.31
N LYS A 50 -5.40 10.28 -4.46
CA LYS A 50 -6.84 10.03 -4.48
C LYS A 50 -7.45 10.38 -5.84
N SER A 51 -7.15 11.56 -6.39
CA SER A 51 -7.63 11.97 -7.71
C SER A 51 -7.18 11.00 -8.79
N ALA A 52 -5.90 10.57 -8.79
CA ALA A 52 -5.40 9.58 -9.74
C ALA A 52 -6.18 8.26 -9.67
N LEU A 53 -6.40 7.72 -8.46
CA LEU A 53 -7.09 6.46 -8.26
C LEU A 53 -8.56 6.55 -8.68
N THR A 54 -9.28 7.59 -8.26
CA THR A 54 -10.74 7.66 -8.47
C THR A 54 -11.14 8.25 -9.81
N GLU A 55 -10.49 9.32 -10.25
CA GLU A 55 -10.91 10.07 -11.45
C GLU A 55 -10.29 9.50 -12.72
N ARG A 56 -9.06 8.99 -12.63
CA ARG A 56 -8.32 8.50 -13.79
C ARG A 56 -8.35 6.97 -13.89
N LEU A 57 -8.01 6.25 -12.83
CA LEU A 57 -8.00 4.79 -12.83
C LEU A 57 -9.40 4.18 -12.59
N GLY A 58 -10.39 5.01 -12.24
CA GLY A 58 -11.79 4.60 -12.12
C GLY A 58 -12.09 3.72 -10.91
N VAL A 59 -11.25 3.75 -9.88
CA VAL A 59 -11.51 3.06 -8.61
C VAL A 59 -12.72 3.72 -7.96
N SER A 60 -13.76 2.93 -7.66
CA SER A 60 -14.93 3.45 -6.95
C SER A 60 -14.52 4.05 -5.60
N GLY A 61 -15.13 5.17 -5.21
CA GLY A 61 -14.88 5.78 -3.90
C GLY A 61 -15.15 4.84 -2.73
N GLU A 62 -16.06 3.88 -2.88
CA GLU A 62 -16.36 2.85 -1.87
C GLU A 62 -15.24 1.82 -1.71
N LYS A 63 -14.39 1.64 -2.74
CA LYS A 63 -13.25 0.73 -2.75
C LYS A 63 -11.92 1.43 -2.43
N CYS A 64 -11.93 2.74 -2.21
CA CYS A 64 -10.76 3.53 -1.86
C CYS A 64 -10.90 4.10 -0.45
N THR A 65 -10.40 3.37 0.54
CA THR A 65 -10.47 3.73 1.95
C THR A 65 -9.19 4.43 2.41
N ILE A 66 -9.32 5.60 3.01
CA ILE A 66 -8.18 6.43 3.42
C ILE A 66 -8.24 6.67 4.92
N TYR A 67 -7.09 6.59 5.58
CA TYR A 67 -6.88 7.00 6.97
C TYR A 67 -5.81 8.09 7.01
N TYR A 68 -6.01 9.08 7.88
CA TYR A 68 -5.09 10.20 8.04
C TYR A 68 -4.73 10.43 9.52
N GLY A 69 -3.44 10.47 9.85
CA GLY A 69 -2.93 11.00 11.11
C GLY A 69 -2.54 12.46 10.88
N PRO A 70 -2.89 13.42 11.76
CA PRO A 70 -3.16 13.30 13.20
C PRO A 70 -4.64 13.26 13.60
N LYS A 71 -5.57 13.23 12.64
CA LYS A 71 -7.02 13.25 12.85
C LYS A 71 -7.71 12.71 11.60
N SER A 72 -8.93 12.21 11.71
CA SER A 72 -9.69 11.68 10.56
C SER A 72 -9.74 12.65 9.36
N ALA A 73 -9.83 13.96 9.58
CA ALA A 73 -9.81 14.97 8.51
C ALA A 73 -10.84 14.72 7.37
N GLY A 74 -12.00 14.10 7.70
CA GLY A 74 -13.04 13.77 6.72
C GLY A 74 -12.79 12.46 5.95
N TYR A 75 -11.72 11.74 6.26
CA TYR A 75 -11.45 10.38 5.77
C TYR A 75 -12.06 9.31 6.70
N ALA A 76 -11.86 8.03 6.38
CA ALA A 76 -12.48 6.91 7.08
C ALA A 76 -12.15 6.86 8.58
N GLY A 77 -10.99 7.39 8.97
CA GLY A 77 -10.61 7.49 10.37
C GLY A 77 -9.23 8.10 10.56
N GLU A 78 -8.88 8.30 11.82
CA GLU A 78 -7.50 8.60 12.20
C GLU A 78 -6.61 7.36 12.02
N THR A 79 -5.36 7.52 11.56
CA THR A 79 -4.43 6.40 11.36
C THR A 79 -3.82 5.90 12.69
N THR A 80 -4.63 5.55 13.68
CA THR A 80 -4.14 4.98 14.95
C THR A 80 -3.76 3.51 14.76
N ARG A 81 -2.92 2.96 15.64
CA ARG A 81 -2.58 1.52 15.63
C ARG A 81 -3.81 0.62 15.67
N GLU A 82 -4.83 0.99 16.43
CA GLU A 82 -6.06 0.22 16.52
C GLU A 82 -6.83 0.18 15.20
N ASN A 83 -7.00 1.34 14.56
CA ASN A 83 -7.67 1.43 13.26
C ASN A 83 -6.90 0.71 12.15
N VAL A 84 -5.57 0.84 12.13
CA VAL A 84 -4.73 0.12 11.18
C VAL A 84 -4.89 -1.39 11.34
N LEU A 85 -4.80 -1.91 12.57
CA LEU A 85 -4.91 -3.35 12.81
C LEU A 85 -6.33 -3.88 12.56
N ALA A 86 -7.36 -3.09 12.83
CA ALA A 86 -8.74 -3.44 12.48
C ALA A 86 -8.92 -3.57 10.96
N ALA A 87 -8.49 -2.54 10.21
CA ALA A 87 -8.57 -2.54 8.76
C ALA A 87 -7.76 -3.70 8.14
N LEU A 88 -6.57 -4.01 8.65
CA LEU A 88 -5.77 -5.14 8.14
C LEU A 88 -6.43 -6.51 8.37
N LYS A 89 -7.14 -6.69 9.48
CA LYS A 89 -7.93 -7.90 9.73
C LYS A 89 -9.11 -8.01 8.76
N GLU A 90 -9.77 -6.90 8.46
CA GLU A 90 -10.82 -6.84 7.45
C GLU A 90 -10.26 -7.19 6.06
N ILE A 91 -9.10 -6.62 5.69
CA ILE A 91 -8.41 -6.94 4.44
C ILE A 91 -8.08 -8.43 4.35
N ALA A 92 -7.52 -9.01 5.42
CA ALA A 92 -7.26 -10.45 5.46
C ALA A 92 -8.55 -11.27 5.25
N ALA A 93 -9.68 -10.84 5.82
CA ALA A 93 -10.97 -11.49 5.58
C ALA A 93 -11.46 -11.33 4.14
N MET A 94 -11.32 -10.14 3.54
CA MET A 94 -11.72 -9.87 2.15
C MET A 94 -10.91 -10.69 1.14
N THR A 95 -9.62 -10.89 1.38
CA THR A 95 -8.79 -11.73 0.50
C THR A 95 -9.34 -13.15 0.36
N ARG A 96 -10.02 -13.67 1.40
CA ARG A 96 -10.64 -15.00 1.37
C ARG A 96 -12.00 -15.03 0.69
N SER A 97 -12.76 -13.93 0.74
CA SER A 97 -14.07 -13.84 0.10
C SER A 97 -13.99 -13.40 -1.36
N SER A 98 -12.91 -12.73 -1.76
CA SER A 98 -12.69 -12.17 -3.11
C SER A 98 -11.29 -12.55 -3.64
N PRO A 99 -11.01 -13.84 -3.89
CA PRO A 99 -9.67 -14.33 -4.22
C PRO A 99 -9.16 -13.85 -5.60
N ASP A 100 -10.05 -13.38 -6.48
CA ASP A 100 -9.69 -12.90 -7.82
C ASP A 100 -9.44 -11.37 -7.88
N THR A 101 -9.64 -10.66 -6.76
CA THR A 101 -9.52 -9.20 -6.68
C THR A 101 -8.18 -8.79 -6.08
N ALA A 102 -7.52 -7.77 -6.64
CA ALA A 102 -6.30 -7.25 -6.05
C ALA A 102 -6.60 -6.30 -4.88
N HIS A 103 -5.78 -6.40 -3.84
CA HIS A 103 -5.86 -5.61 -2.62
C HIS A 103 -4.58 -4.79 -2.50
N TRP A 104 -4.70 -3.47 -2.45
CA TRP A 104 -3.56 -2.56 -2.39
C TRP A 104 -3.53 -1.84 -1.05
N ILE A 105 -2.38 -1.87 -0.39
CA ILE A 105 -2.16 -1.13 0.86
C ILE A 105 -0.97 -0.21 0.68
N ILE A 106 -1.19 1.09 0.82
CA ILE A 106 -0.18 2.12 0.65
C ILE A 106 0.03 2.81 1.99
N PHE A 107 1.27 2.83 2.46
CA PHE A 107 1.67 3.50 3.69
C PHE A 107 2.47 4.76 3.36
N ILE A 108 1.92 5.92 3.71
CA ILE A 108 2.55 7.24 3.62
C ILE A 108 2.86 7.69 5.04
N GLY A 109 4.04 8.27 5.29
CA GLY A 109 4.38 8.77 6.61
C GLY A 109 5.84 8.58 6.94
N HIS A 110 6.10 8.47 8.25
CA HIS A 110 7.42 8.22 8.80
C HIS A 110 7.47 6.84 9.46
N ALA A 111 8.68 6.28 9.54
CA ALA A 111 8.94 5.05 10.25
C ALA A 111 10.36 5.05 10.81
N HIS A 112 10.61 4.17 11.77
CA HIS A 112 11.95 3.98 12.34
C HIS A 112 12.28 2.49 12.51
N GLY A 113 13.56 2.16 12.38
CA GLY A 113 14.05 0.80 12.57
C GLY A 113 13.94 0.33 14.02
N ILE A 114 13.60 -0.95 14.19
CA ILE A 114 13.71 -1.67 15.47
C ILE A 114 14.50 -2.97 15.26
N ARG A 115 14.83 -3.68 16.34
CA ARG A 115 15.54 -4.96 16.22
C ARG A 115 14.73 -5.97 15.39
N GLY A 116 15.21 -6.25 14.18
CA GLY A 116 14.62 -7.24 13.27
C GLY A 116 13.42 -6.75 12.46
N GLY A 117 13.06 -5.47 12.53
CA GLY A 117 11.90 -4.91 11.83
C GLY A 117 11.91 -3.38 11.84
N ALA A 118 10.73 -2.76 11.68
CA ALA A 118 10.53 -1.32 11.80
C ALA A 118 9.13 -1.01 12.35
N GLN A 119 8.90 0.24 12.75
CA GLN A 119 7.61 0.74 13.22
C GLN A 119 7.20 1.99 12.46
N LEU A 120 5.94 2.02 12.02
CA LEU A 120 5.30 3.20 11.43
C LEU A 120 4.92 4.18 12.54
N ASN A 121 5.23 5.46 12.34
CA ASN A 121 4.90 6.51 13.29
C ASN A 121 3.45 6.96 13.15
N LEU A 122 2.63 6.66 14.17
CA LEU A 122 1.20 6.87 14.18
C LEU A 122 0.78 7.80 15.34
N PRO A 123 -0.41 8.41 15.28
CA PRO A 123 -0.98 9.06 16.45
C PRO A 123 -1.20 8.03 17.57
N GLY A 124 -0.53 8.24 18.70
CA GLY A 124 -0.52 7.30 19.81
C GLY A 124 0.54 6.22 19.64
N PRO A 125 0.25 4.95 20.02
CA PRO A 125 1.21 3.87 19.86
C PRO A 125 1.52 3.57 18.39
N ASP A 126 2.80 3.34 18.09
CA ASP A 126 3.25 2.95 16.76
C ASP A 126 2.91 1.49 16.42
N VAL A 127 2.79 1.18 15.13
CA VAL A 127 2.53 -0.19 14.63
C VAL A 127 3.80 -0.78 14.02
N SER A 128 4.16 -1.99 14.43
CA SER A 128 5.38 -2.67 13.95
C SER A 128 5.12 -3.54 12.72
N SER A 129 6.19 -3.82 11.97
CA SER A 129 6.19 -4.81 10.88
C SER A 129 5.71 -6.20 11.35
N PHE A 130 5.93 -6.56 12.62
CA PHE A 130 5.45 -7.82 13.19
C PHE A 130 3.95 -7.80 13.48
N ASP A 131 3.42 -6.65 13.91
CA ASP A 131 1.96 -6.46 14.07
C ASP A 131 1.25 -6.60 12.71
N LEU A 132 1.80 -5.96 11.67
CA LEU A 132 1.28 -6.08 10.30
C LEU A 132 1.33 -7.53 9.81
N SER A 133 2.47 -8.21 10.01
CA SER A 133 2.64 -9.63 9.66
C SER A 133 1.59 -10.51 10.33
N THR A 134 1.30 -10.25 11.61
CA THR A 134 0.32 -11.02 12.38
C THR A 134 -1.09 -10.76 11.86
N ALA A 135 -1.46 -9.49 11.66
CA ALA A 135 -2.80 -9.11 11.19
C ALA A 135 -3.10 -9.65 9.79
N LEU A 136 -2.10 -9.66 8.91
CA LEU A 136 -2.24 -10.18 7.54
C LEU A 136 -1.99 -11.69 7.44
N GLY A 137 -1.64 -12.38 8.53
CA GLY A 137 -1.20 -13.77 8.54
C GLY A 137 -2.19 -14.77 7.94
N GLU A 138 -3.48 -14.44 7.95
CA GLU A 138 -4.55 -15.30 7.43
C GLU A 138 -5.06 -14.89 6.03
N CYS A 139 -4.32 -14.07 5.30
CA CYS A 139 -4.68 -13.74 3.92
C CYS A 139 -4.66 -14.99 3.03
N ALA A 140 -5.60 -15.08 2.09
CA ALA A 140 -5.60 -16.13 1.08
C ALA A 140 -4.40 -15.97 0.14
N PRO A 141 -3.56 -17.00 -0.07
CA PRO A 141 -2.37 -16.90 -0.92
C PRO A 141 -2.67 -16.74 -2.41
N GLU A 142 -3.88 -17.07 -2.85
CA GLU A 142 -4.39 -16.86 -4.22
C GLU A 142 -4.78 -15.41 -4.51
N ALA A 143 -5.14 -14.64 -3.48
CA ALA A 143 -5.55 -13.24 -3.63
C ALA A 143 -4.31 -12.34 -3.75
N PRO A 144 -4.20 -11.51 -4.82
CA PRO A 144 -3.10 -10.56 -4.93
C PRO A 144 -3.16 -9.50 -3.82
N LEU A 145 -2.13 -9.45 -2.98
CA LEU A 145 -1.96 -8.43 -1.94
C LEU A 145 -0.70 -7.60 -2.21
N ASN A 146 -0.88 -6.34 -2.54
CA ASN A 146 0.19 -5.41 -2.88
C ASN A 146 0.42 -4.44 -1.71
N LEU A 147 1.63 -4.42 -1.16
CA LEU A 147 2.03 -3.60 -0.01
C LEU A 147 3.08 -2.58 -0.47
N LEU A 148 2.75 -1.30 -0.42
CA LEU A 148 3.64 -0.20 -0.78
C LEU A 148 4.03 0.57 0.47
N PHE A 149 5.29 0.45 0.87
CA PHE A 149 5.88 1.22 1.97
C PHE A 149 6.66 2.39 1.39
N THR A 150 6.03 3.56 1.31
CA THR A 150 6.56 4.74 0.61
C THR A 150 7.28 5.71 1.55
N HIS A 151 7.84 5.21 2.63
CA HIS A 151 8.44 6.02 3.70
C HIS A 151 9.90 5.61 3.97
N THR A 152 10.60 6.41 4.78
CA THR A 152 11.93 6.06 5.31
C THR A 152 11.88 4.76 6.12
N ALA A 153 13.00 4.07 6.29
CA ALA A 153 13.07 2.78 7.01
C ALA A 153 12.02 1.74 6.56
N SER A 154 11.69 1.69 5.26
CA SER A 154 10.70 0.76 4.69
C SER A 154 11.26 -0.64 4.39
N ALA A 155 12.55 -0.78 4.05
CA ALA A 155 13.17 -2.08 3.77
C ALA A 155 12.99 -3.16 4.89
N PRO A 156 13.06 -2.83 6.20
CA PRO A 156 12.84 -3.81 7.27
C PRO A 156 11.44 -4.44 7.31
N PHE A 157 10.45 -3.89 6.59
CA PHE A 157 9.12 -4.50 6.45
C PHE A 157 9.11 -5.72 5.51
N LEU A 158 10.11 -5.86 4.62
CA LEU A 158 10.16 -6.93 3.62
C LEU A 158 10.12 -8.34 4.24
N ARG A 159 11.03 -8.63 5.19
CA ARG A 159 11.18 -9.99 5.74
C ARG A 159 9.97 -10.44 6.57
N PRO A 160 9.46 -9.65 7.53
CA PRO A 160 8.30 -10.06 8.31
C PRO A 160 7.04 -10.29 7.46
N LEU A 161 6.86 -9.52 6.39
CA LEU A 161 5.65 -9.56 5.58
C LEU A 161 5.72 -10.51 4.37
N ALA A 162 6.88 -11.11 4.08
CA ALA A 162 7.04 -12.01 2.94
C ALA A 162 6.16 -13.26 3.08
N ALA A 163 5.24 -13.45 2.14
CA ALA A 163 4.38 -14.64 2.04
C ALA A 163 3.88 -14.81 0.59
N PRO A 164 3.39 -16.00 0.19
CA PRO A 164 2.75 -16.20 -1.11
C PRO A 164 1.60 -15.23 -1.35
N GLY A 165 1.37 -14.87 -2.62
CA GLY A 165 0.31 -13.91 -3.01
C GLY A 165 0.64 -12.45 -2.73
N ARG A 166 1.80 -12.16 -2.11
CA ARG A 166 2.18 -10.78 -1.73
C ARG A 166 3.25 -10.20 -2.65
N VAL A 167 3.01 -8.97 -3.08
CA VAL A 167 4.02 -8.08 -3.67
C VAL A 167 4.32 -7.00 -2.65
N ILE A 168 5.60 -6.78 -2.34
CA ILE A 168 6.03 -5.79 -1.36
C ILE A 168 7.03 -4.84 -2.03
N ILE A 169 6.72 -3.56 -2.00
CA ILE A 169 7.52 -2.48 -2.59
C ILE A 169 7.97 -1.57 -1.44
N THR A 170 9.25 -1.27 -1.38
CA THR A 170 9.83 -0.38 -0.37
C THR A 170 10.55 0.79 -1.01
N ALA A 171 10.40 1.98 -0.43
CA ALA A 171 11.11 3.18 -0.85
C ALA A 171 12.63 3.08 -0.64
N THR A 172 13.05 2.37 0.41
CA THR A 172 14.47 2.22 0.75
C THR A 172 15.00 0.82 0.45
N ALA A 173 16.30 0.72 0.20
CA ALA A 173 17.01 -0.54 0.03
C ALA A 173 17.49 -1.10 1.38
N PRO A 174 17.58 -2.43 1.55
CA PRO A 174 18.15 -3.03 2.75
C PRO A 174 19.58 -2.53 3.03
N GLY A 175 19.82 -2.03 4.25
CA GLY A 175 21.12 -1.48 4.65
C GLY A 175 21.46 -0.10 4.06
N GLY A 176 20.51 0.54 3.36
CA GLY A 176 20.63 1.92 2.91
C GLY A 176 20.49 2.93 4.06
N MET A 177 20.83 4.19 3.76
CA MET A 177 20.64 5.31 4.68
C MET A 177 19.13 5.58 4.89
N GLU A 178 18.75 5.90 6.12
CA GLU A 178 17.40 6.35 6.46
C GLU A 178 17.24 7.83 6.07
N ASN A 179 16.89 8.07 4.81
CA ASN A 179 16.57 9.40 4.29
C ASN A 179 15.06 9.52 4.05
N GLU A 180 14.58 10.76 4.07
CA GLU A 180 13.25 11.06 3.55
C GLU A 180 13.12 10.64 2.09
N THR A 181 11.90 10.26 1.68
CA THR A 181 11.66 9.60 0.40
C THR A 181 10.69 10.40 -0.45
N GLU A 182 11.04 10.62 -1.71
CA GLU A 182 10.16 11.27 -2.70
C GLU A 182 9.12 10.31 -3.30
N PHE A 183 9.17 9.02 -2.94
CA PHE A 183 8.36 7.97 -3.54
C PHE A 183 6.84 8.23 -3.56
N PRO A 184 6.16 8.69 -2.48
CA PRO A 184 4.71 8.86 -2.52
C PRO A 184 4.28 9.97 -3.49
N ALA A 185 5.04 11.06 -3.57
CA ALA A 185 4.79 12.15 -4.52
C ALA A 185 5.05 11.68 -5.96
N ALA A 186 6.19 11.02 -6.21
CA ALA A 186 6.53 10.47 -7.52
C ALA A 186 5.51 9.42 -8.00
N LEU A 187 4.97 8.60 -7.09
CA LEU A 187 3.89 7.65 -7.38
C LEU A 187 2.62 8.40 -7.82
N ALA A 188 2.20 9.40 -7.05
CA ALA A 188 1.01 10.18 -7.36
C ALA A 188 1.15 10.91 -8.72
N ASP A 189 2.30 11.51 -8.99
CA ASP A 189 2.60 12.18 -10.26
C ASP A 189 2.56 11.19 -11.44
N THR A 190 3.21 10.03 -11.28
CA THR A 190 3.24 8.98 -12.32
C THR A 190 1.83 8.45 -12.62
N LEU A 191 1.02 8.20 -11.58
CA LEU A 191 -0.36 7.73 -11.77
C LEU A 191 -1.23 8.80 -12.44
N ASN A 192 -0.93 10.09 -12.25
CA ASN A 192 -1.64 11.18 -12.94
C ASN A 192 -1.15 11.44 -14.36
N ASP A 193 0.07 11.03 -14.73
CA ASP A 193 0.63 11.27 -16.06
C ASP A 193 0.00 10.37 -17.13
N ARG A 194 -0.69 10.98 -18.12
CA ARG A 194 -1.31 10.25 -19.24
C ARG A 194 -0.30 9.54 -20.13
N ALA A 195 0.95 10.00 -20.15
CA ALA A 195 2.02 9.36 -20.89
C ALA A 195 2.64 8.15 -20.16
N ALA A 196 2.40 8.00 -18.85
CA ALA A 196 2.89 6.86 -18.07
C ALA A 196 2.09 5.58 -18.32
N ASP A 197 0.82 5.68 -18.76
CA ASP A 197 0.05 4.55 -19.28
C ASP A 197 0.42 4.27 -20.75
N ALA A 198 1.67 3.87 -20.93
CA ALA A 198 2.20 3.42 -22.19
C ALA A 198 2.55 1.95 -22.03
N ASN A 199 1.60 1.06 -22.34
CA ASN A 199 1.96 -0.19 -22.99
C ASN A 199 2.78 0.18 -24.24
N LYS A 200 4.10 0.21 -24.08
CA LYS A 200 5.08 -0.01 -25.13
C LYS A 200 5.52 -1.46 -25.08
#